data_AF-A0A962HT18-F1
#
_entry.id   AF-A0A962HT18-F1
#
_cell.length_a   1.000
_cell.length_b   1.000
_cell.length_c   1.000
_cell.angle_alpha   90.00
_cell.angle_beta   90.00
_cell.angle_gamma   90.00
#
_symmetry.space_group_name_H-M   'P 1'
#
loop_
_entity.id
_entity.type
_entity.pdbx_description
1 polymer ?
#
loop_
_entity_poly.entity_id
_entity_poly.type
_entity_poly.pdbx_seq_one_letter_code
_entity_poly.pdbx_strand_id
1 'polypeptide(L)' 'MPYMHSESRLVHEQALVLFDGLPNLDFEIKHKAIIDRFGRYPHRNAILGRRSTAEELEWMASNPGF' A
#
# COMPACT_ATOMS: atom_id res chain seq x y z
N MET A 1 7.60 10.55 -1.47
CA MET A 1 7.88 9.29 -2.18
C MET A 1 6.73 8.96 -3.13
N PRO A 2 6.72 9.46 -4.39
CA PRO A 2 5.57 9.29 -5.29
C PRO A 2 5.24 7.82 -5.62
N TYR A 3 6.26 7.00 -5.83
CA TYR A 3 6.12 5.57 -6.16
C TYR A 3 5.39 4.78 -5.04
N MET A 4 5.84 4.92 -3.79
CA MET A 4 5.24 4.29 -2.61
C MET A 4 3.78 4.70 -2.33
N HIS A 5 3.29 5.79 -2.92
CA HIS A 5 1.94 6.30 -2.65
C HIS A 5 0.96 6.05 -3.80
N SER A 6 1.40 5.36 -4.86
CA SER A 6 0.58 4.99 -6.00
C SER A 6 -0.31 3.78 -5.68
N GLU A 7 -1.57 3.78 -6.09
CA GLU A 7 -2.43 2.58 -6.01
C GLU A 7 -2.29 1.72 -7.28
N SER A 8 -1.06 1.48 -7.74
CA SER A 8 -0.76 0.72 -8.97
C SER A 8 0.30 -0.34 -8.72
N ARG A 9 -0.06 -1.61 -8.98
CA ARG A 9 0.87 -2.75 -8.88
C ARG A 9 2.11 -2.57 -9.74
N LEU A 10 1.94 -2.13 -10.99
CA LEU A 10 3.06 -1.90 -11.91
C LEU A 10 4.04 -0.84 -11.38
N VAL A 11 3.52 0.20 -10.71
CA VAL A 11 4.37 1.23 -10.11
C VAL A 11 5.17 0.65 -8.94
N HIS A 12 4.58 -0.21 -8.12
CA HIS A 12 5.29 -0.91 -7.05
C HIS A 12 6.34 -1.92 -7.57
N GLU A 13 6.07 -2.61 -8.68
CA GLU A 13 7.07 -3.47 -9.33
C GLU A 13 8.29 -2.66 -9.80
N GLN A 14 8.07 -1.50 -10.40
CA GLN A 14 9.15 -0.58 -10.79
C GLN A 14 9.87 -0.01 -9.55
N ALA A 15 9.12 0.31 -8.50
CA ALA A 15 9.66 0.88 -7.27
C ALA A 15 10.60 -0.09 -6.55
N LEU A 16 10.33 -1.40 -6.57
CA LEU A 16 11.25 -2.41 -6.01
C LEU A 16 12.64 -2.34 -6.67
N VAL A 17 12.70 -2.16 -7.99
CA VAL A 17 13.97 -2.01 -8.71
C VAL A 17 14.65 -0.69 -8.35
N LEU A 18 13.88 0.40 -8.26
CA LEU A 18 14.41 1.73 -7.95
C LEU A 18 14.91 1.88 -6.51
N PHE A 19 14.31 1.15 -5.57
CA PHE A 19 14.68 1.20 -4.16
C PHE A 19 15.62 0.06 -3.74
N ASP A 20 16.05 -0.79 -4.67
CA ASP A 20 17.03 -1.82 -4.35
C ASP A 20 18.33 -1.22 -3.76
N GLY A 21 18.76 -1.75 -2.62
CA GLY A 21 19.89 -1.25 -1.85
C GLY A 21 19.69 0.11 -1.15
N LEU A 22 18.51 0.73 -1.22
CA LEU A 22 18.22 1.99 -0.54
C LEU A 22 17.56 1.77 0.83
N PRO A 23 17.74 2.69 1.82
CA PRO A 23 17.22 2.53 3.18
C PRO A 23 15.69 2.42 3.29
N ASN A 24 14.98 2.72 2.21
CA ASN A 24 13.53 2.77 2.13
C ASN A 24 12.91 1.52 1.48
N LEU A 25 13.72 0.54 1.04
CA LEU A 25 13.24 -0.70 0.43
C LEU A 25 12.25 -1.45 1.32
N ASP A 26 12.52 -1.53 2.63
CA ASP A 26 11.63 -2.21 3.58
C ASP A 26 10.24 -1.55 3.65
N PHE A 27 10.17 -0.23 3.49
CA PHE A 27 8.90 0.48 3.43
C PHE A 27 8.19 0.20 2.11
N GLU A 28 8.92 0.19 0.99
CA GLU A 28 8.36 -0.15 -0.32
C GLU A 28 7.74 -1.55 -0.32
N ILE A 29 8.45 -2.56 0.20
CA ILE A 29 7.95 -3.94 0.27
C ILE A 29 6.62 -4.02 1.03
N LYS A 30 6.51 -3.28 2.14
CA LYS A 30 5.28 -3.22 2.93
C LYS A 30 4.14 -2.54 2.16
N HIS A 31 4.41 -1.44 1.46
CA HIS A 31 3.41 -0.74 0.64
C HIS A 31 2.93 -1.63 -0.51
N LYS A 32 3.86 -2.30 -1.20
CA LYS A 32 3.54 -3.25 -2.26
C LYS A 32 2.64 -4.38 -1.76
N ALA A 33 2.90 -4.94 -0.57
CA ALA A 33 2.08 -6.02 -0.01
C ALA A 33 0.60 -5.59 0.18
N ILE A 34 0.35 -4.34 0.56
CA ILE A 34 -1.02 -3.79 0.69
C ILE A 34 -1.68 -3.70 -0.69
N ILE A 35 -0.98 -3.16 -1.69
CA ILE A 35 -1.49 -3.04 -3.05
C ILE A 35 -1.66 -4.41 -3.73
N ASP A 36 -0.78 -5.37 -3.46
CA ASP A 36 -0.94 -6.74 -3.95
C ASP A 36 -2.23 -7.36 -3.40
N ARG A 37 -2.48 -7.21 -2.09
CA ARG A 37 -3.66 -7.77 -1.41
C ARG A 37 -4.96 -7.08 -1.79
N PHE A 38 -5.03 -5.74 -1.69
CA PHE A 38 -6.29 -5.00 -1.81
C PHE A 38 -6.43 -4.23 -3.12
N GLY A 39 -5.35 -4.06 -3.89
CA GLY A 39 -5.33 -3.25 -5.11
C GLY A 39 -5.39 -1.73 -4.87
N ARG A 40 -5.45 -1.30 -3.61
CA ARG A 40 -5.59 0.09 -3.17
C ARG A 40 -5.16 0.21 -1.70
N TYR A 41 -5.12 1.43 -1.16
CA TYR A 41 -4.89 1.65 0.26
C TYR A 41 -6.22 1.78 1.01
N PRO A 42 -6.57 0.82 1.90
CA PRO A 42 -7.84 0.84 2.61
C PRO A 42 -8.03 2.08 3.50
N HIS A 43 -6.95 2.64 4.06
CA HIS A 43 -7.00 3.86 4.86
C HIS A 43 -7.50 5.08 4.07
N ARG A 44 -7.37 5.07 2.73
CA ARG A 44 -7.86 6.16 1.86
C ARG A 44 -9.34 6.00 1.49
N ASN A 45 -9.97 4.89 1.85
CA ASN A 45 -11.34 4.62 1.41
C ASN A 45 -12.31 5.70 1.86
N ALA A 46 -12.30 6.08 3.15
CA ALA A 46 -13.21 7.08 3.68
C ALA A 46 -13.06 8.45 3.01
N ILE A 47 -11.82 8.96 2.87
CA ILE A 47 -11.56 10.28 2.28
C ILE A 47 -11.86 10.32 0.77
N LEU A 48 -11.77 9.17 0.08
CA LEU A 48 -12.12 9.03 -1.33
C LEU A 48 -13.56 8.60 -1.57
N GLY A 49 -14.40 8.52 -0.53
CA GLY A 49 -15.82 8.12 -0.65
C GLY A 49 -16.03 6.65 -1.03
N ARG A 50 -15.04 5.78 -0.83
CA ARG A 50 -15.11 4.34 -1.12
C ARG A 50 -15.59 3.57 0.11
N ARG A 51 -16.40 2.54 -0.10
CA ARG A 51 -16.78 1.60 0.96
C ARG A 51 -15.67 0.57 1.17
N SER A 52 -15.26 0.40 2.42
CA SER A 52 -14.33 -0.67 2.81
C SER A 52 -15.04 -2.02 2.88
N THR A 53 -14.35 -3.09 2.50
CA THR A 53 -14.79 -4.47 2.68
C THR A 53 -14.60 -4.91 4.14
N ALA A 54 -15.24 -6.01 4.54
CA ALA A 54 -15.01 -6.59 5.88
C ALA A 54 -13.53 -6.94 6.11
N GLU A 55 -12.88 -7.54 5.11
CA GLU A 55 -11.45 -7.87 5.16
C GLU A 55 -10.57 -6.62 5.33
N GLU A 56 -10.86 -5.55 4.59
CA GLU A 56 -10.14 -4.27 4.71
C GLU A 56 -10.29 -3.67 6.12
N LEU A 57 -11.49 -3.76 6.71
CA LEU A 57 -11.76 -3.27 8.07
C LEU A 57 -11.01 -4.08 9.13
N GLU A 58 -11.06 -5.41 9.05
CA GLU A 58 -10.33 -6.30 9.96
C GLU A 58 -8.82 -6.09 9.88
N TRP A 59 -8.31 -5.93 8.66
CA TRP A 59 -6.89 -5.67 8.43
C TRP A 59 -6.46 -4.33 9.04
N MET A 60 -7.21 -3.24 8.81
CA MET A 60 -6.92 -1.93 9.40
C MET A 60 -6.98 -1.95 10.93
N ALA A 61 -7.94 -2.67 11.52
CA ALA A 61 -8.04 -2.82 12.97
C ALA A 61 -6.80 -3.49 13.58
N SER A 62 -6.18 -4.43 12.84
CA SER A 62 -4.97 -5.12 13.27
C SER A 62 -3.66 -4.41 12.90
N ASN A 63 -3.73 -3.35 12.06
CA ASN A 63 -2.57 -2.66 11.51
C ASN A 63 -2.74 -1.12 11.58
N PRO A 64 -2.81 -0.52 12.77
CA PRO A 64 -3.10 0.91 12.94
C PRO A 64 -1.95 1.84 12.52
N GLY A 65 -0.76 1.30 12.26
CA GLY A 65 0.44 2.06 11.87
C GLY A 65 0.60 2.24 10.36
N PHE A 66 -0.41 1.89 9.56
CA PHE A 66 -0.47 2.07 8.10
C PHE A 66 -1.63 2.98 7.68
#